data_AF-A0A0F8YF65-F1
#
_entry.id   AF-A0A0F8YF65-F1
#
_cell.length_a   1.000
_cell.length_b   1.000
_cell.length_c   1.000
_cell.angle_alpha   90.00
_cell.angle_beta   90.00
_cell.angle_gamma   90.00
#
_symmetry.space_group_name_H-M   'P 1'
#
loop_
_entity.id
_entity.type
_entity.pdbx_description
1 polymer ?
#
loop_
_entity_poly.entity_id
_entity_poly.type
_entity_poly.pdbx_seq_one_letter_code
_entity_poly.pdbx_strand_id
1 'polypeptide(L)'
;HFVASYDRSTGQTKYYLDGDLKNTTSPGYGTGDNLVIGALGQDASSDNWYGWIDDVAIYDGPMGTDQIDFLAGGGDPNPIPEPATTALLILGGVGALLRRRRK
;
A
#
# COMPACT_ATOMS: atom_id res chain seq x y z
N HIS A 1 11.07 0.81 2.60
CA HIS A 1 9.60 0.67 2.52
C HIS A 1 9.24 -0.46 1.56
N PHE A 2 8.37 -1.40 1.96
CA PHE A 2 7.97 -2.54 1.13
C PHE A 2 6.44 -2.70 1.13
N VAL A 3 5.86 -2.99 -0.03
CA VAL A 3 4.41 -3.24 -0.18
C VAL A 3 4.18 -4.47 -1.03
N ALA A 4 3.28 -5.34 -0.57
CA ALA A 4 2.66 -6.38 -1.39
C ALA A 4 1.16 -6.06 -1.49
N SER A 5 0.68 -5.79 -2.70
CA SER A 5 -0.72 -5.44 -2.95
C SER A 5 -1.38 -6.50 -3.83
N TYR A 6 -2.40 -7.16 -3.29
CA TYR A 6 -3.19 -8.16 -4.01
C TYR A 6 -4.51 -7.57 -4.51
N ASP A 7 -4.80 -7.80 -5.79
CA ASP A 7 -6.08 -7.47 -6.40
C ASP A 7 -6.82 -8.76 -6.82
N ARG A 8 -7.90 -9.08 -6.10
CA ARG A 8 -8.72 -10.26 -6.36
C ARG A 8 -9.42 -10.23 -7.72
N SER A 9 -9.71 -9.04 -8.25
CA SER A 9 -10.40 -8.92 -9.55
C SER A 9 -9.51 -9.36 -10.72
N THR A 10 -8.21 -9.15 -10.58
CA THR A 10 -7.19 -9.53 -11.58
C THR A 10 -6.41 -10.79 -11.22
N GLY A 11 -6.49 -11.23 -9.96
CA GLY A 11 -5.71 -12.35 -9.43
C GLY A 11 -4.21 -12.04 -9.32
N GLN A 12 -3.82 -10.76 -9.36
CA GLN A 12 -2.42 -10.35 -9.38
C GLN A 12 -1.97 -9.79 -8.03
N THR A 13 -0.73 -10.08 -7.67
CA THR A 13 0.00 -9.36 -6.62
C THR A 13 1.14 -8.57 -7.20
N LYS A 14 1.21 -7.31 -6.79
CA LYS A 14 2.27 -6.39 -7.13
C LYS A 14 3.16 -6.16 -5.92
N TYR A 15 4.47 -6.19 -6.15
CA TYR A 15 5.48 -5.95 -5.13
C TYR A 15 6.21 -4.65 -5.41
N TYR A 16 6.27 -3.79 -4.40
CA TYR A 16 6.91 -2.49 -4.48
C TYR A 16 8.04 -2.39 -3.46
N LEU A 17 9.13 -1.74 -3.86
CA LEU A 17 10.24 -1.40 -2.98
C LEU A 17 10.51 0.10 -3.15
N ASP A 18 10.42 0.83 -2.05
CA ASP A 18 10.63 2.29 -1.99
C ASP A 18 9.81 3.07 -3.03
N GLY A 19 8.56 2.65 -3.24
CA GLY A 19 7.61 3.28 -4.17
C GLY A 19 7.58 2.66 -5.57
N ASP A 20 8.68 2.02 -5.98
CA ASP A 20 8.80 1.46 -7.33
C ASP A 20 8.18 0.06 -7.44
N LEU A 21 7.38 -0.19 -8.48
CA LEU A 21 6.96 -1.54 -8.86
C LEU A 21 8.17 -2.37 -9.27
N LYS A 22 8.44 -3.46 -8.53
CA LYS A 22 9.54 -4.38 -8.83
C LYS A 22 9.07 -5.66 -9.52
N ASN A 23 7.86 -6.14 -9.19
CA ASN A 23 7.35 -7.38 -9.79
C ASN A 23 5.82 -7.46 -9.74
N THR A 24 5.26 -8.25 -10.65
CA THR A 24 3.85 -8.63 -10.69
C THR A 24 3.75 -10.13 -10.86
N THR A 25 3.04 -10.82 -9.97
CA THR A 25 2.82 -12.27 -10.02
C THR A 25 1.34 -12.61 -9.89
N SER A 26 0.96 -13.85 -10.22
CA SER A 26 -0.40 -14.36 -10.04
C SER A 26 -0.38 -15.64 -9.18
N PRO A 27 -0.04 -15.55 -7.89
CA PRO A 27 0.11 -16.74 -7.06
C PRO A 27 -1.26 -17.28 -6.65
N GLY A 28 -1.33 -18.59 -6.39
CA GLY A 28 -2.45 -19.20 -5.67
C GLY A 28 -2.33 -18.91 -4.18
N TYR A 29 -3.44 -18.64 -3.51
CA TYR A 29 -3.48 -18.41 -2.06
C TYR A 29 -4.13 -19.57 -1.33
N GLY A 30 -3.46 -20.04 -0.28
CA GLY A 30 -4.07 -20.89 0.74
C GLY A 30 -4.83 -20.06 1.78
N THR A 31 -5.75 -20.70 2.48
CA THR A 31 -6.44 -20.14 3.65
C THR A 31 -6.03 -20.94 4.87
N GLY A 32 -5.61 -20.30 5.97
CA GLY A 32 -5.66 -21.01 7.26
C GLY A 32 -4.58 -20.82 8.31
N ASP A 33 -3.69 -19.82 8.21
CA ASP A 33 -2.67 -19.60 9.25
C ASP A 33 -2.83 -18.27 9.99
N ASN A 34 -2.28 -18.22 11.21
CA ASN A 34 -2.13 -16.97 11.96
C ASN A 34 -1.21 -16.01 11.19
N LEU A 35 -1.46 -14.69 11.32
CA LEU A 35 -0.52 -13.68 10.86
C LEU A 35 0.76 -13.77 11.70
N VAL A 36 1.89 -13.99 11.02
CA VAL A 36 3.22 -14.00 11.63
C VAL A 36 4.04 -12.88 11.01
N ILE A 37 4.67 -12.05 11.85
CA ILE A 37 5.60 -11.00 11.44
C ILE A 37 7.00 -11.43 11.88
N GLY A 38 7.95 -11.37 10.95
CA GLY A 38 9.36 -11.69 11.23
C GLY A 38 9.72 -13.18 11.14
N ALA A 39 8.86 -14.04 10.59
CA ALA A 39 9.18 -15.44 10.29
C ALA A 39 8.25 -16.01 9.21
N LEU A 40 8.64 -17.13 8.60
CA LEU A 40 7.81 -17.86 7.62
C LEU A 40 6.83 -18.83 8.31
N GLY A 41 5.66 -18.36 8.74
CA GLY A 41 4.58 -19.23 9.25
C GLY A 41 4.81 -19.82 10.64
N GLN A 42 3.87 -20.64 11.12
CA GLN A 42 3.82 -21.08 12.52
C GLN A 42 4.81 -22.19 12.89
N ASP A 43 5.27 -22.99 11.91
CA ASP A 43 6.08 -24.19 12.15
C ASP A 43 7.53 -24.09 11.62
N ALA A 44 7.90 -23.00 10.94
CA ALA A 44 9.26 -22.83 10.41
C ALA A 44 10.18 -22.25 11.48
N SER A 45 10.68 -23.12 12.36
CA SER A 45 11.64 -22.74 13.41
C SER A 45 12.99 -22.18 12.91
N SER A 46 13.29 -22.31 11.61
CA SER A 46 14.54 -21.85 10.99
C SER A 46 14.44 -20.55 10.19
N ASP A 47 13.25 -20.12 9.81
CA ASP A 47 13.06 -19.09 8.77
C ASP A 47 12.71 -17.74 9.40
N ASN A 48 13.48 -17.35 10.42
CA ASN A 48 13.31 -16.11 11.16
C ASN A 48 14.00 -14.93 10.46
N TRP A 49 13.38 -13.76 10.53
CA TRP A 49 13.96 -12.49 10.12
C TRP A 49 14.79 -11.89 11.25
N TYR A 50 16.05 -11.56 10.95
CA TYR A 50 16.97 -10.94 11.90
C TYR A 50 17.21 -9.48 11.51
N GLY A 51 16.23 -8.63 11.79
CA GLY A 51 16.29 -7.20 11.52
C GLY A 51 15.13 -6.44 12.17
N TRP A 52 15.13 -5.12 12.02
CA TRP A 52 14.04 -4.28 12.50
C TRP A 52 12.89 -4.26 11.49
N ILE A 53 11.68 -4.19 12.02
CA ILE A 53 10.43 -4.04 11.27
C ILE A 53 9.67 -2.93 11.98
N ASP A 54 9.26 -1.92 11.24
CA ASP A 54 8.47 -0.78 11.70
C ASP A 54 7.29 -0.52 10.76
N ASP A 55 6.36 0.32 11.23
CA ASP A 55 5.21 0.85 10.47
C ASP A 55 4.39 -0.18 9.68
N VAL A 56 4.15 -1.35 10.29
CA VAL A 56 3.37 -2.44 9.68
C VAL A 56 1.88 -2.08 9.63
N ALA A 57 1.31 -2.11 8.43
CA ALA A 57 -0.10 -1.90 8.17
C ALA A 57 -0.67 -2.95 7.20
N ILE A 58 -1.97 -3.25 7.35
CA ILE A 58 -2.72 -4.16 6.48
C ILE A 58 -4.02 -3.47 6.08
N TYR A 59 -4.32 -3.52 4.78
CA TYR A 59 -5.51 -2.91 4.17
C TYR A 59 -6.40 -3.99 3.54
N ASP A 60 -7.69 -3.69 3.39
CA ASP A 60 -8.72 -4.61 2.86
C ASP A 60 -8.94 -4.48 1.34
N GLY A 61 -8.07 -3.76 0.64
CA GLY A 61 -8.14 -3.55 -0.80
C GLY A 61 -6.77 -3.36 -1.48
N PRO A 62 -6.72 -3.45 -2.81
CA PRO A 62 -5.50 -3.20 -3.57
C PRO A 62 -5.09 -1.73 -3.46
N MET A 63 -3.79 -1.49 -3.39
CA MET A 63 -3.22 -0.16 -3.26
C MET A 63 -3.08 0.56 -4.61
N GLY A 64 -3.44 1.84 -4.63
CA GLY A 64 -3.16 2.76 -5.72
C GLY A 64 -1.73 3.29 -5.68
N THR A 65 -1.24 3.80 -6.83
CA THR A 65 0.11 4.37 -6.94
C THR A 65 0.35 5.53 -5.96
N ASP A 66 -0.62 6.44 -5.83
CA ASP A 66 -0.49 7.61 -4.97
C ASP A 66 -0.37 7.22 -3.49
N GLN A 67 -1.01 6.13 -3.08
CA GLN A 67 -0.92 5.59 -1.72
C GLN A 67 0.45 4.99 -1.47
N ILE A 68 1.00 4.27 -2.46
CA ILE A 68 2.33 3.67 -2.40
C ILE A 68 3.40 4.75 -2.30
N ASP A 69 3.28 5.81 -3.11
CA ASP A 69 4.20 6.95 -3.10
C ASP A 69 4.13 7.71 -1.77
N PHE A 70 2.92 7.90 -1.23
CA PHE A 70 2.72 8.54 0.07
C PHE A 70 3.42 7.77 1.20
N LEU A 71 3.25 6.45 1.27
CA LEU A 71 3.90 5.62 2.29
C LEU A 71 5.42 5.51 2.08
N ALA A 72 5.88 5.43 0.83
CA ALA A 72 7.31 5.44 0.51
C ALA A 72 7.99 6.75 0.96
N GLY A 73 7.25 7.86 0.96
CA GLY A 73 7.69 9.15 1.48
C GLY A 73 7.65 9.29 3.01
N GLY A 74 7.31 8.22 3.75
CA GLY A 74 7.18 8.25 5.22
C GLY A 74 5.84 8.80 5.71
N GLY A 75 4.78 8.72 4.89
CA GLY A 75 3.43 9.07 5.29
C GLY A 75 2.90 8.14 6.40
N ASP A 76 2.05 8.69 7.27
CA ASP A 76 1.39 7.91 8.33
C ASP A 76 0.46 6.85 7.69
N PRO A 77 0.62 5.55 7.99
CA PRO A 77 -0.27 4.51 7.45
C PRO A 77 -1.73 4.66 7.90
N ASN A 78 -2.02 5.52 8.87
CA ASN A 78 -3.37 5.83 9.33
C ASN A 78 -3.57 7.35 9.60
N PRO A 79 -4.28 8.10 8.73
CA PRO A 79 -5.11 7.61 7.62
C PRO A 79 -4.32 7.48 6.32
N ILE A 80 -4.54 6.37 5.60
CA ILE A 80 -4.06 6.25 4.22
C ILE A 80 -4.93 7.12 3.29
N PRO A 81 -4.34 7.92 2.38
CA PRO A 81 -5.11 8.73 1.46
C PRO A 81 -6.03 7.87 0.60
N GLU A 82 -7.32 8.18 0.56
CA GLU A 82 -8.21 7.56 -0.41
C GLU A 82 -8.08 8.26 -1.78
N PRO A 83 -8.14 7.52 -2.90
CA PRO A 83 -8.06 8.11 -4.24
C PRO A 83 -9.06 9.26 -4.46
N ALA A 84 -10.25 9.15 -3.89
CA ALA A 84 -11.31 10.15 -4.04
C ALA A 84 -11.04 11.45 -3.26
N THR A 85 -10.43 11.37 -2.07
CA THR A 85 -10.09 12.55 -1.26
C THR A 85 -9.04 13.41 -1.95
N THR A 86 -8.03 12.78 -2.55
CA THR A 86 -7.01 13.46 -3.36
C THR A 86 -7.63 14.16 -4.57
N ALA A 87 -8.50 13.46 -5.31
CA ALA A 87 -9.20 14.04 -6.46
C ALA A 87 -10.06 15.26 -6.05
N LEU A 88 -10.76 15.17 -4.92
CA LEU A 88 -11.59 16.26 -4.42
C LEU A 88 -10.77 17.49 -3.99
N LEU A 89 -9.61 17.30 -3.36
CA LEU A 89 -8.71 18.39 -2.99
C LEU A 89 -8.16 19.12 -4.22
N ILE A 90 -7.77 18.37 -5.26
CA ILE A 90 -7.33 18.94 -6.54
C ILE A 90 -8.47 19.75 -7.17
N LEU A 91 -9.68 19.18 -7.26
CA LEU A 91 -10.85 19.87 -7.83
C LEU A 91 -11.21 21.14 -7.07
N GLY A 92 -11.22 21.08 -5.73
CA GLY A 92 -11.49 22.22 -4.86
C GLY A 92 -10.45 23.33 -5.02
N GLY A 93 -9.16 22.95 -5.08
CA GLY A 93 -8.05 23.88 -5.31
C GLY A 93 -8.13 24.58 -6.67
N VAL A 94 -8.38 23.81 -7.75
CA VAL A 94 -8.59 24.35 -9.10
C VAL A 94 -9.81 25.28 -9.14
N GLY A 95 -10.93 24.87 -8.55
CA GLY A 95 -12.14 25.69 -8.45
C GLY A 95 -11.89 27.03 -7.73
N ALA A 96 -11.16 27.01 -6.61
CA ALA A 96 -10.77 28.21 -5.88
C ALA A 96 -9.85 29.13 -6.71
N LEU A 97 -8.90 28.54 -7.46
CA LEU A 97 -7.99 29.28 -8.34
C LEU A 97 -8.74 29.95 -9.51
N LEU A 98 -9.66 29.21 -10.14
CA LEU A 98 -10.51 29.71 -11.22
C LEU A 98 -11.46 30.81 -10.74
N ARG A 99 -11.97 30.72 -9.50
CA ARG A 99 -12.80 31.77 -8.88
C ARG A 99 -12.00 33.05 -8.61
N ARG A 100 -10.72 32.94 -8.27
CA ARG A 100 -9.81 34.08 -8.05
C ARG A 100 -9.50 34.86 -9.33
N ARG A 101 -9.52 34.20 -10.50
CA ARG A 101 -9.27 34.82 -11.82
C ARG A 101 -10.46 35.56 -12.43
N ARG A 102 -11.65 35.47 -11.81
CA ARG A 102 -12.88 36.12 -12.26
C ARG A 102 -13.22 37.41 -11.49
N LYS A 103 -12.31 37.90 -10.65
CA LYS A 103 -12.34 39.25 -10.06
C LYS A 103 -11.18 40.05 -10.62
#